data_AF-A0AAJ0C7S3-F1
#
_entry.id   AF-A0AAJ0C7S3-F1
#
_cell.length_a   1.000
_cell.length_b   1.000
_cell.length_c   1.000
_cell.angle_alpha   90.00
_cell.angle_beta   90.00
_cell.angle_gamma   90.00
#
_symmetry.space_group_name_H-M   'P 1'
#
loop_
_entity.id
_entity.type
_entity.pdbx_description
1 polymer ?
#
loop_
_entity_poly.entity_id
_entity_poly.type
_entity_poly.pdbx_seq_one_letter_code
_entity_poly.pdbx_strand_id
1 'polypeptide(L)'
;MGNLFSRHNDVLSEDQQIAAGNDRDPEAGAGAGAGTPSPPPRRSQDSGLELVLPPTTKMTTHQFFYIFILDGIGAMVLSGAINFAIAYAMYATKDPTAHPIRLFQLPNTLAGDAGVTIIIQCLVTWLIEYFLVARDLRRGAVAPAAFLPEPTRPLARWFLFLPSSPSSDYDYDAAAAATLSPFAHVLRAMLVAVASFAVLWGPSVGILTAVGTRSGGDWVFESTWAPQVFKLVLGGVLALLMTPCFAVFWLAREGWLVTGVARGGGEEGLGPELRPE
;
A
#
# COMPACT_ATOMS: atom_id res chain seq x y z
N MET A 1 28.88 -30.39 17.99
CA MET A 1 28.11 -30.04 16.78
C MET A 1 28.24 -28.53 16.61
N GLY A 2 29.15 -27.93 15.83
CA GLY A 2 29.85 -28.37 14.63
C GLY A 2 29.57 -27.31 13.55
N ASN A 3 30.20 -26.14 13.68
CA ASN A 3 30.06 -24.99 12.77
C ASN A 3 30.42 -25.38 11.33
N LEU A 4 29.47 -25.19 10.41
CA LEU A 4 29.65 -25.30 8.97
C LEU A 4 29.68 -23.88 8.37
N PHE A 5 30.48 -23.71 7.32
CA PHE A 5 30.71 -22.49 6.52
C PHE A 5 31.86 -21.58 6.95
N SER A 6 33.07 -22.09 6.69
CA SER A 6 34.20 -21.29 6.23
C SER A 6 34.71 -21.89 4.91
N ARG A 7 35.23 -21.02 4.03
CA ARG A 7 35.87 -21.24 2.71
C ARG A 7 34.98 -21.15 1.47
N HIS A 8 35.03 -20.00 0.81
CA HIS A 8 35.46 -19.87 -0.59
C HIS A 8 35.73 -18.40 -0.88
N ASN A 9 36.99 -18.01 -0.94
CA ASN A 9 37.49 -16.89 -1.75
C ASN A 9 39.01 -16.92 -1.66
N ASP A 10 39.61 -17.49 -2.70
CA ASP A 10 40.95 -17.19 -3.17
C ASP A 10 41.00 -17.64 -4.63
N VAL A 11 41.92 -17.04 -5.38
CA VAL A 11 42.16 -17.15 -6.84
C VAL A 11 41.40 -16.12 -7.65
N LEU A 12 41.98 -14.91 -7.73
CA LEU A 12 42.68 -14.47 -8.94
C LEU A 12 43.71 -13.39 -8.55
N SER A 13 44.97 -13.83 -8.47
CA SER A 13 46.17 -13.07 -8.81
C SER A 13 45.98 -12.46 -10.22
N GLU A 14 46.65 -11.40 -10.68
CA GLU A 14 48.09 -11.27 -10.86
C GLU A 14 48.26 -10.05 -11.80
N ASP A 15 48.43 -8.79 -11.34
CA ASP A 15 48.80 -7.71 -12.30
C ASP A 15 49.28 -6.35 -11.75
N GLN A 16 49.54 -6.19 -10.44
CA GLN A 16 50.07 -4.91 -9.95
C GLN A 16 51.21 -5.09 -8.96
N GLN A 17 52.37 -5.54 -9.45
CA GLN A 17 53.64 -5.29 -8.79
C GLN A 17 54.81 -5.44 -9.78
N ILE A 18 55.06 -4.42 -10.61
CA ILE A 18 56.36 -4.22 -11.25
C ILE A 18 56.76 -2.74 -11.18
N ALA A 19 58.00 -2.55 -10.72
CA ALA A 19 58.92 -1.43 -10.90
C ALA A 19 58.84 -0.23 -9.95
N ALA A 20 59.74 -0.29 -8.96
CA ALA A 20 60.33 0.83 -8.25
C ALA A 20 61.37 1.59 -9.11
N GLY A 21 61.50 2.89 -8.82
CA GLY A 21 62.78 3.62 -8.75
C GLY A 21 63.30 4.30 -10.03
N ASN A 22 63.41 5.63 -10.01
CA ASN A 22 64.71 6.32 -10.12
C ASN A 22 64.59 7.83 -9.80
N ASP A 23 65.47 8.32 -8.94
CA ASP A 23 65.71 9.74 -8.63
C ASP A 23 66.43 10.47 -9.78
N ARG A 24 66.13 11.76 -9.97
CA ARG A 24 67.05 12.87 -10.35
C ARG A 24 66.29 14.21 -10.50
N ASP A 25 66.59 15.15 -9.61
CA ASP A 25 66.39 16.61 -9.73
C ASP A 25 67.45 17.24 -10.68
N PRO A 26 67.50 18.58 -10.91
CA PRO A 26 66.45 19.56 -11.23
C PRO A 26 66.86 20.46 -12.43
N GLU A 27 65.94 21.13 -13.16
CA GLU A 27 66.29 22.36 -13.90
C GLU A 27 65.10 23.29 -14.11
N ALA A 28 65.43 24.58 -14.13
CA ALA A 28 64.57 25.75 -14.14
C ALA A 28 63.81 25.97 -15.46
N GLY A 29 62.66 26.64 -15.40
CA GLY A 29 61.94 27.07 -16.60
C GLY A 29 60.76 27.98 -16.29
N ALA A 30 60.87 29.22 -16.76
CA ALA A 30 59.94 30.33 -16.56
C ALA A 30 58.50 30.06 -17.00
N GLY A 31 57.57 30.74 -16.34
CA GLY A 31 56.13 30.61 -16.54
C GLY A 31 55.63 31.07 -17.91
N ALA A 32 54.55 30.42 -18.32
CA ALA A 32 53.58 30.91 -19.30
C ALA A 32 52.23 30.27 -18.96
N GLY A 33 51.17 31.10 -18.95
CA GLY A 33 49.85 30.74 -18.46
C GLY A 33 49.22 29.56 -19.20
N ALA A 34 48.63 28.66 -18.42
CA ALA A 34 47.70 27.65 -18.90
C ALA A 34 46.46 27.70 -18.01
N GLY A 35 45.31 28.03 -18.60
CA GLY A 35 44.03 28.08 -17.93
C GLY A 35 43.72 26.76 -17.26
N THR A 36 43.31 26.83 -16.00
CA THR A 36 42.74 25.70 -15.26
C THR A 36 41.57 25.14 -16.07
N PRO A 37 41.56 23.85 -16.45
CA PRO A 37 40.38 23.26 -17.05
C PRO A 37 39.27 23.32 -16.01
N SER A 38 38.16 23.98 -16.35
CA SER A 38 36.95 23.95 -15.53
C SER A 38 36.59 22.49 -15.25
N PRO A 39 36.25 22.14 -14.00
CA PRO A 39 35.80 20.78 -13.71
C PRO A 39 34.63 20.44 -14.63
N PRO A 40 34.54 19.21 -15.15
CA PRO A 40 33.43 18.83 -15.99
C PRO A 40 32.13 19.14 -15.27
N PRO A 41 31.09 19.64 -15.97
CA PRO A 41 29.81 19.91 -15.36
C PRO A 41 29.40 18.66 -14.57
N ARG A 42 29.11 18.83 -13.27
CA ARG A 42 28.50 17.77 -12.46
C ARG A 42 27.33 17.27 -13.29
N ARG A 43 27.46 16.03 -13.77
CA ARG A 43 26.36 15.26 -14.34
C ARG A 43 25.24 15.40 -13.31
N SER A 44 24.18 16.13 -13.66
CA SER A 44 22.95 16.12 -12.88
C SER A 44 22.65 14.66 -12.62
N GLN A 45 22.70 14.29 -11.35
CA GLN A 45 22.02 13.10 -10.88
C GLN A 45 20.54 13.36 -11.12
N ASP A 46 20.11 13.19 -12.37
CA ASP A 46 18.72 12.93 -12.73
C ASP A 46 18.42 11.52 -12.21
N SER A 47 18.35 11.43 -10.89
CA SER A 47 18.08 10.22 -10.14
C SER A 47 16.63 9.84 -10.39
N GLY A 48 16.35 9.07 -11.45
CA GLY A 48 15.21 8.15 -11.54
C GLY A 48 13.79 8.70 -11.33
N LEU A 49 13.59 10.02 -11.31
CA LEU A 49 12.30 10.71 -11.14
C LEU A 49 11.55 10.90 -12.47
N GLU A 50 11.86 10.06 -13.46
CA GLU A 50 11.26 10.09 -14.77
C GLU A 50 9.93 9.28 -14.71
N LEU A 51 8.79 10.00 -14.63
CA LEU A 51 7.37 9.56 -14.63
C LEU A 51 6.54 9.59 -13.31
N VAL A 52 6.85 10.44 -12.33
CA VAL A 52 5.83 10.79 -11.32
C VAL A 52 5.03 12.01 -11.80
N LEU A 53 3.75 11.82 -12.11
CA LEU A 53 2.85 12.93 -12.46
C LEU A 53 2.79 13.95 -11.31
N PRO A 54 2.68 15.26 -11.60
CA PRO A 54 2.57 16.27 -10.56
C PRO A 54 1.31 16.04 -9.71
N PRO A 55 1.35 16.31 -8.39
CA PRO A 55 0.19 16.17 -7.53
C PRO A 55 -0.99 17.03 -8.00
N THR A 56 -2.18 16.44 -7.95
CA THR A 56 -3.42 17.11 -8.38
C THR A 56 -4.07 17.86 -7.22
N THR A 57 -4.43 19.13 -7.45
CA THR A 57 -5.11 19.99 -6.45
C THR A 57 -6.63 19.89 -6.50
N LYS A 58 -7.18 19.24 -7.53
CA LYS A 58 -8.61 18.96 -7.70
C LYS A 58 -8.77 17.51 -8.16
N MET A 59 -9.87 16.88 -7.76
CA MET A 59 -10.20 15.53 -8.23
C MET A 59 -10.41 15.54 -9.74
N THR A 60 -9.55 14.81 -10.47
CA THR A 60 -9.66 14.68 -11.92
C THR A 60 -10.70 13.63 -12.30
N THR A 61 -11.27 13.73 -13.50
CA THR A 61 -12.20 12.71 -14.03
C THR A 61 -11.53 11.34 -14.10
N HIS A 62 -10.23 11.29 -14.44
CA HIS A 62 -9.46 10.05 -14.47
C HIS A 62 -9.35 9.41 -13.08
N GLN A 63 -9.02 10.19 -12.05
CA GLN A 63 -8.99 9.69 -10.67
C GLN A 63 -10.37 9.25 -10.19
N PHE A 64 -11.43 9.99 -10.53
CA PHE A 64 -12.80 9.59 -10.20
C PHE A 64 -13.14 8.23 -10.80
N PHE A 65 -12.83 8.03 -12.09
CA PHE A 65 -13.06 6.76 -12.77
C PHE A 65 -12.25 5.63 -12.13
N TYR A 66 -10.96 5.87 -11.86
CA TYR A 66 -10.08 4.93 -11.18
C TYR A 66 -10.66 4.49 -9.82
N ILE A 67 -10.97 5.45 -8.94
CA ILE A 67 -11.40 5.20 -7.57
C ILE A 67 -12.78 4.53 -7.49
N PHE A 68 -13.77 5.04 -8.24
CA PHE A 68 -15.16 4.60 -8.04
C PHE A 68 -15.61 3.52 -9.02
N ILE A 69 -15.07 3.51 -10.24
CA ILE A 69 -15.49 2.54 -11.26
C ILE A 69 -14.59 1.31 -11.21
N LEU A 70 -13.26 1.49 -11.30
CA LEU A 70 -12.33 0.36 -11.24
C LEU A 70 -12.26 -0.21 -9.82
N ASP A 71 -11.87 0.61 -8.85
CA ASP A 71 -11.68 0.16 -7.48
C ASP A 71 -13.02 0.05 -6.72
N GLY A 72 -14.10 0.67 -7.17
CA GLY A 72 -15.42 0.49 -6.56
C GLY A 72 -16.18 -0.68 -7.18
N ILE A 73 -16.78 -0.43 -8.35
CA ILE A 73 -17.66 -1.39 -9.02
C ILE A 73 -16.88 -2.63 -9.52
N GLY A 74 -15.69 -2.43 -10.10
CA GLY A 74 -14.86 -3.53 -10.57
C GLY A 74 -14.47 -4.47 -9.42
N ALA A 75 -13.99 -3.91 -8.31
CA ALA A 75 -13.66 -4.69 -7.12
C ALA A 75 -14.89 -5.38 -6.49
N MET A 76 -16.05 -4.72 -6.47
CA MET A 76 -17.31 -5.32 -6.00
C MET A 76 -17.65 -6.60 -6.78
N VAL A 77 -17.62 -6.53 -8.12
CA VAL A 77 -17.95 -7.67 -8.97
C VAL A 77 -16.94 -8.81 -8.76
N LEU A 78 -15.64 -8.49 -8.79
CA LEU A 78 -14.57 -9.48 -8.63
C LEU A 78 -14.62 -10.16 -7.25
N SER A 79 -14.69 -9.37 -6.18
CA SER A 79 -14.69 -9.89 -4.81
C SER A 79 -15.97 -10.67 -4.49
N GLY A 80 -17.12 -10.20 -4.96
CA GLY A 80 -18.38 -10.92 -4.85
C GLY A 80 -18.32 -12.27 -5.56
N ALA A 81 -17.78 -12.33 -6.78
CA ALA A 81 -17.63 -13.57 -7.53
C ALA A 81 -16.69 -14.58 -6.85
N ILE A 82 -15.56 -14.11 -6.31
CA ILE A 82 -14.62 -14.98 -5.57
C ILE A 82 -15.29 -15.55 -4.31
N ASN A 83 -15.97 -14.70 -3.52
CA ASN A 83 -16.67 -15.14 -2.32
C ASN A 83 -17.81 -16.13 -2.64
N PHE A 84 -18.54 -15.89 -3.72
CA PHE A 84 -19.55 -16.83 -4.22
C PHE A 84 -18.94 -18.19 -4.55
N ALA A 85 -17.83 -18.21 -5.31
CA ALA A 85 -17.18 -19.45 -5.73
C ALA A 85 -16.67 -20.27 -4.53
N ILE A 86 -16.08 -19.60 -3.53
CA ILE A 86 -15.64 -20.25 -2.28
C ILE A 86 -16.85 -20.84 -1.54
N ALA A 87 -17.92 -20.06 -1.38
CA ALA A 87 -19.13 -20.52 -0.71
C ALA A 87 -19.79 -21.68 -1.45
N TYR A 88 -19.80 -21.64 -2.79
CA TYR A 88 -20.32 -22.73 -3.61
C TYR A 88 -19.52 -24.00 -3.37
N ALA A 89 -18.19 -23.94 -3.43
CA ALA A 89 -17.33 -25.09 -3.16
C ALA A 89 -17.51 -25.65 -1.73
N MET A 90 -17.71 -24.78 -0.74
CA MET A 90 -17.85 -25.16 0.67
C MET A 90 -19.20 -25.77 1.03
N TYR A 91 -20.28 -25.27 0.42
CA TYR A 91 -21.65 -25.57 0.86
C TYR A 91 -22.44 -26.43 -0.13
N ALA A 92 -22.27 -26.25 -1.44
CA ALA A 92 -23.12 -26.92 -2.43
C ALA A 92 -22.90 -28.44 -2.52
N THR A 93 -21.73 -28.92 -2.08
CA THR A 93 -21.34 -30.33 -2.15
C THR A 93 -21.60 -31.11 -0.85
N LYS A 94 -22.08 -30.45 0.21
CA LYS A 94 -22.32 -31.09 1.52
C LYS A 94 -23.74 -31.62 1.62
N ASP A 95 -23.88 -32.80 2.21
CA ASP A 95 -25.19 -33.36 2.58
C ASP A 95 -25.80 -32.55 3.73
N PRO A 96 -26.93 -31.85 3.50
CA PRO A 96 -27.57 -31.00 4.51
C PRO A 96 -28.20 -31.81 5.66
N THR A 97 -28.45 -33.11 5.48
CA THR A 97 -29.03 -33.96 6.53
C THR A 97 -27.99 -34.41 7.55
N ALA A 98 -26.78 -34.74 7.11
CA ALA A 98 -25.66 -35.11 7.97
C ALA A 98 -24.96 -33.88 8.57
N HIS A 99 -24.89 -32.77 7.83
CA HIS A 99 -24.08 -31.61 8.18
C HIS A 99 -24.83 -30.29 7.92
N PRO A 100 -25.88 -29.99 8.70
CA PRO A 100 -26.69 -28.79 8.48
C PRO A 100 -25.84 -27.52 8.58
N ILE A 101 -26.12 -26.58 7.69
CA ILE A 101 -25.51 -25.25 7.70
C ILE A 101 -26.29 -24.40 8.67
N ARG A 102 -25.60 -23.84 9.66
CA ARG A 102 -26.21 -23.14 10.78
C ARG A 102 -25.71 -21.71 10.85
N LEU A 103 -26.48 -20.82 11.47
CA LEU A 103 -26.05 -19.45 11.64
C LEU A 103 -24.87 -19.37 12.61
N PHE A 104 -25.04 -19.83 13.86
CA PHE A 104 -24.02 -19.67 14.90
C PHE A 104 -23.30 -20.96 15.27
N GLN A 105 -23.99 -22.10 15.23
CA GLN A 105 -23.41 -23.37 15.71
C GLN A 105 -22.37 -23.95 14.74
N LEU A 106 -21.28 -24.45 15.32
CA LEU A 106 -20.25 -25.24 14.64
C LEU A 106 -20.82 -26.63 14.24
N PRO A 107 -20.23 -27.31 13.23
CA PRO A 107 -19.02 -26.96 12.47
C PRO A 107 -19.24 -26.06 11.25
N ASN A 108 -20.46 -25.97 10.71
CA ASN A 108 -20.76 -25.21 9.49
C ASN A 108 -21.49 -23.90 9.80
N THR A 109 -20.80 -22.97 10.47
CA THR A 109 -21.36 -21.66 10.84
C THR A 109 -21.23 -20.64 9.70
N LEU A 110 -22.35 -20.04 9.28
CA LEU A 110 -22.33 -18.90 8.34
C LEU A 110 -21.85 -17.62 9.00
N ALA A 111 -22.20 -17.40 10.27
CA ALA A 111 -21.77 -16.22 11.01
C ALA A 111 -20.25 -16.22 11.18
N GLY A 112 -19.65 -17.35 11.59
CA GLY A 112 -18.19 -17.46 11.70
C GLY A 112 -17.49 -17.22 10.36
N ASP A 113 -18.00 -17.82 9.28
CA ASP A 113 -17.44 -17.65 7.95
C ASP A 113 -17.55 -16.18 7.45
N ALA A 114 -18.68 -15.51 7.69
CA ALA A 114 -18.84 -14.08 7.41
C ALA A 114 -17.84 -13.20 8.18
N GLY A 115 -17.66 -13.47 9.47
CA GLY A 115 -16.72 -12.72 10.31
C GLY A 115 -15.28 -12.87 9.82
N VAL A 116 -14.86 -14.10 9.53
CA VAL A 116 -13.54 -14.39 8.95
C VAL A 116 -13.36 -13.73 7.59
N THR A 117 -14.41 -13.73 6.75
CA THR A 117 -14.40 -13.06 5.44
C THR A 117 -14.08 -11.58 5.57
N ILE A 118 -14.76 -10.88 6.47
CA ILE A 118 -14.55 -9.44 6.67
C ILE A 118 -13.09 -9.16 7.05
N ILE A 119 -12.53 -9.94 7.98
CA ILE A 119 -11.16 -9.77 8.45
C ILE A 119 -10.15 -10.06 7.34
N ILE A 120 -10.22 -11.24 6.73
CA ILE A 120 -9.27 -11.66 5.70
C ILE A 120 -9.36 -10.75 4.48
N GLN A 121 -10.56 -10.42 4.02
CA GLN A 121 -10.74 -9.54 2.87
C GLN A 121 -10.16 -8.15 3.14
N CYS A 122 -10.40 -7.53 4.30
CA CYS A 122 -9.79 -6.23 4.63
C CYS A 122 -8.25 -6.28 4.60
N LEU A 123 -7.64 -7.35 5.16
CA LEU A 123 -6.19 -7.53 5.15
C LEU A 123 -5.64 -7.68 3.73
N VAL A 124 -6.23 -8.57 2.94
CA VAL A 124 -5.79 -8.85 1.57
C VAL A 124 -6.00 -7.63 0.67
N THR A 125 -7.17 -6.99 0.74
CA THR A 125 -7.49 -5.79 -0.03
C THR A 125 -6.54 -4.66 0.31
N TRP A 126 -6.22 -4.41 1.59
CA TRP A 126 -5.25 -3.39 1.98
C TRP A 126 -3.88 -3.59 1.30
N LEU A 127 -3.39 -4.84 1.27
CA LEU A 127 -2.12 -5.17 0.66
C LEU A 127 -2.17 -5.04 -0.87
N ILE A 128 -3.24 -5.54 -1.51
CA ILE A 128 -3.42 -5.41 -2.95
C ILE A 128 -3.42 -3.93 -3.35
N GLU A 129 -4.20 -3.09 -2.67
CA GLU A 129 -4.30 -1.67 -2.98
C GLU A 129 -2.98 -0.93 -2.78
N TYR A 130 -2.23 -1.26 -1.73
CA TYR A 130 -0.89 -0.72 -1.53
C TYR A 130 0.00 -0.97 -2.75
N PHE A 131 0.05 -2.22 -3.24
CA PHE A 131 0.90 -2.56 -4.38
C PHE A 131 0.38 -1.99 -5.71
N LEU A 132 -0.94 -2.02 -5.94
CA LEU A 132 -1.55 -1.50 -7.17
C LEU A 132 -1.36 0.01 -7.30
N VAL A 133 -1.75 0.78 -6.27
CA VAL A 133 -1.61 2.24 -6.29
C VAL A 133 -0.14 2.64 -6.38
N ALA A 134 0.77 1.99 -5.61
CA ALA A 134 2.19 2.29 -5.70
C ALA A 134 2.78 1.98 -7.09
N ARG A 135 2.32 0.91 -7.76
CA ARG A 135 2.74 0.60 -9.13
C ARG A 135 2.18 1.63 -10.12
N ASP A 136 0.92 1.99 -9.99
CA ASP A 136 0.23 2.85 -10.94
C ASP A 136 0.70 4.32 -10.83
N LEU A 137 1.08 4.76 -9.61
CA LEU A 137 1.80 6.02 -9.39
C LEU A 137 3.19 6.01 -10.04
N ARG A 138 3.98 4.94 -9.83
CA ARG A 138 5.33 4.81 -10.42
C ARG A 138 5.34 4.78 -11.94
N ARG A 139 4.25 4.32 -12.56
CA ARG A 139 4.09 4.31 -14.02
C ARG A 139 3.46 5.59 -14.58
N GLY A 140 3.14 6.56 -13.71
CA GLY A 140 2.40 7.76 -14.10
C GLY A 140 0.99 7.45 -14.64
N ALA A 141 0.41 6.30 -14.31
CA ALA A 141 -0.94 5.94 -14.73
C ALA A 141 -1.99 6.76 -13.97
N VAL A 142 -1.72 7.07 -12.71
CA VAL A 142 -2.55 7.95 -11.87
C VAL A 142 -1.68 8.99 -11.19
N ALA A 143 -2.22 10.20 -10.99
CA ALA A 143 -1.52 11.27 -10.29
C ALA A 143 -1.77 11.19 -8.77
N PRO A 144 -0.78 11.57 -7.93
CA PRO A 144 -0.99 11.74 -6.49
C PRO A 144 -2.12 12.73 -6.19
N ALA A 145 -2.87 12.49 -5.12
CA ALA A 145 -4.03 13.30 -4.74
C ALA A 145 -3.66 14.31 -3.65
N ALA A 146 -3.40 15.57 -4.03
CA ALA A 146 -3.15 16.67 -3.08
C ALA A 146 -4.38 17.56 -2.86
N PHE A 147 -5.55 17.15 -3.33
CA PHE A 147 -6.80 17.90 -3.16
C PHE A 147 -7.39 17.77 -1.75
N LEU A 148 -6.97 16.77 -0.97
CA LEU A 148 -7.41 16.59 0.41
C LEU A 148 -6.53 17.40 1.37
N PRO A 149 -7.11 18.04 2.39
CA PRO A 149 -6.34 18.74 3.40
C PRO A 149 -5.51 17.74 4.19
N GLU A 150 -4.28 18.12 4.47
CA GLU A 150 -3.35 17.28 5.18
C GLU A 150 -3.77 17.10 6.66
N PRO A 151 -3.72 15.87 7.21
CA PRO A 151 -4.02 15.64 8.62
C PRO A 151 -3.00 16.30 9.54
N THR A 152 -3.49 17.04 10.53
CA THR A 152 -2.66 17.68 11.58
C THR A 152 -2.50 16.81 12.83
N ARG A 153 -3.43 15.89 13.10
CA ARG A 153 -3.44 15.10 14.34
C ARG A 153 -2.42 13.95 14.27
N PRO A 154 -1.66 13.70 15.35
CA PRO A 154 -0.59 12.69 15.35
C PRO A 154 -1.10 11.27 15.08
N LEU A 155 -2.28 10.92 15.61
CA LEU A 155 -2.88 9.60 15.37
C LEU A 155 -3.30 9.41 13.91
N ALA A 156 -3.84 10.44 13.27
CA ALA A 156 -4.21 10.38 11.86
C ALA A 156 -2.97 10.27 10.98
N ARG A 157 -1.92 11.04 11.29
CA ARG A 157 -0.62 10.98 10.60
C ARG A 157 0.05 9.62 10.75
N TRP A 158 0.07 9.08 11.97
CA TRP A 158 0.52 7.72 12.22
C TRP A 158 -0.26 6.72 11.38
N PHE A 159 -1.59 6.77 11.40
CA PHE A 159 -2.43 5.85 10.61
C PHE A 159 -2.12 5.95 9.11
N LEU A 160 -1.87 7.15 8.59
CA LEU A 160 -1.57 7.42 7.18
C LEU A 160 -0.10 7.21 6.78
N PHE A 161 0.75 6.66 7.66
CA PHE A 161 2.18 6.50 7.41
C PHE A 161 2.87 7.82 7.04
N LEU A 162 2.47 8.92 7.70
CA LEU A 162 3.07 10.24 7.56
C LEU A 162 4.03 10.54 8.72
N PRO A 163 5.05 11.39 8.52
CA PRO A 163 5.93 11.87 9.59
C PRO A 163 5.14 12.54 10.73
N SER A 164 5.59 12.41 11.97
CA SER A 164 4.84 12.91 13.15
C SER A 164 4.61 14.42 13.16
N SER A 165 5.49 15.20 12.53
CA SER A 165 5.37 16.66 12.43
C SER A 165 5.12 17.07 10.97
N PRO A 166 4.23 18.04 10.69
CA PRO A 166 4.07 18.65 9.37
C PRO A 166 5.18 19.67 9.07
N SER A 167 6.41 19.44 9.55
CA SER A 167 7.56 20.33 9.30
C SER A 167 7.88 20.40 7.81
N SER A 168 8.47 21.52 7.37
CA SER A 168 8.84 21.73 5.96
C SER A 168 9.79 20.66 5.43
N ASP A 169 10.52 19.95 6.30
CA ASP A 169 11.44 18.89 5.92
C ASP A 169 10.80 17.50 6.00
N TYR A 170 10.24 17.03 4.88
CA TYR A 170 9.76 15.65 4.74
C TYR A 170 10.88 14.74 4.26
N ASP A 171 11.31 13.85 5.15
CA ASP A 171 12.11 12.70 4.79
C ASP A 171 11.21 11.64 4.12
N TYR A 172 11.15 11.71 2.78
CA TYR A 172 10.43 10.75 1.96
C TYR A 172 10.95 9.32 2.16
N ASP A 173 12.26 9.17 2.33
CA ASP A 173 12.90 7.86 2.49
C ASP A 173 12.51 7.23 3.84
N ALA A 174 12.44 8.01 4.91
CA ALA A 174 11.92 7.54 6.20
C ALA A 174 10.43 7.14 6.12
N ALA A 175 9.62 7.92 5.39
CA ALA A 175 8.21 7.59 5.19
C ALA A 175 8.03 6.31 4.34
N ALA A 176 8.86 6.13 3.32
CA ALA A 176 8.90 4.90 2.52
C ALA A 176 9.40 3.70 3.35
N ALA A 177 10.42 3.89 4.19
CA ALA A 177 10.91 2.86 5.11
C ALA A 177 9.83 2.43 6.11
N ALA A 178 9.00 3.35 6.60
CA ALA A 178 7.87 3.02 7.47
C ALA A 178 6.85 2.07 6.81
N THR A 179 6.68 2.16 5.48
CA THR A 179 5.82 1.24 4.70
C THR A 179 6.45 -0.12 4.41
N LEU A 180 7.72 -0.35 4.79
CA LEU A 180 8.34 -1.67 4.68
C LEU A 180 7.94 -2.61 5.83
N SER A 181 7.34 -2.08 6.91
CA SER A 181 6.98 -2.88 8.09
C SER A 181 5.68 -3.69 7.85
N PRO A 182 5.74 -5.03 7.72
CA PRO A 182 4.54 -5.84 7.48
C PRO A 182 3.56 -5.75 8.65
N PHE A 183 4.07 -5.66 9.88
CA PHE A 183 3.25 -5.49 11.07
C PHE A 183 2.44 -4.18 11.03
N ALA A 184 3.03 -3.10 10.50
CA ALA A 184 2.36 -1.82 10.38
C ALA A 184 1.17 -1.87 9.39
N HIS A 185 1.29 -2.64 8.30
CA HIS A 185 0.18 -2.90 7.38
C HIS A 185 -0.92 -3.72 8.05
N VAL A 186 -0.57 -4.84 8.68
CA VAL A 186 -1.53 -5.73 9.35
C VAL A 186 -2.31 -4.98 10.43
N LEU A 187 -1.65 -4.17 11.25
CA LEU A 187 -2.31 -3.41 12.31
C LEU A 187 -3.36 -2.43 11.76
N ARG A 188 -3.02 -1.65 10.73
CA ARG A 188 -3.96 -0.67 10.14
C ARG A 188 -5.12 -1.35 9.43
N ALA A 189 -4.80 -2.37 8.64
CA ALA A 189 -5.81 -3.18 7.97
C ALA A 189 -6.74 -3.87 8.99
N MET A 190 -6.23 -4.30 10.15
CA MET A 190 -7.04 -4.85 11.24
C MET A 190 -7.94 -3.80 11.90
N LEU A 191 -7.46 -2.57 12.12
CA LEU A 191 -8.30 -1.48 12.65
C LEU A 191 -9.49 -1.23 11.73
N VAL A 192 -9.23 -1.21 10.42
CA VAL A 192 -10.27 -1.06 9.41
C VAL A 192 -11.19 -2.30 9.35
N ALA A 193 -10.63 -3.50 9.50
CA ALA A 193 -11.42 -4.73 9.56
C ALA A 193 -12.39 -4.73 10.75
N VAL A 194 -11.96 -4.26 11.92
CA VAL A 194 -12.81 -4.12 13.11
C VAL A 194 -13.94 -3.12 12.86
N ALA A 195 -13.63 -1.97 12.26
CA ALA A 195 -14.66 -0.99 11.88
C ALA A 195 -15.67 -1.58 10.87
N SER A 196 -15.17 -2.26 9.84
CA SER A 196 -15.99 -2.93 8.82
C SER A 196 -16.85 -4.03 9.42
N PHE A 197 -16.30 -4.81 10.36
CA PHE A 197 -17.03 -5.83 11.10
C PHE A 197 -18.16 -5.19 11.91
N ALA A 198 -17.89 -4.14 12.68
CA ALA A 198 -18.91 -3.46 13.46
C ALA A 198 -20.09 -2.95 12.59
N VAL A 199 -19.80 -2.47 11.38
CA VAL A 199 -20.81 -1.97 10.45
C VAL A 199 -21.59 -3.09 9.76
N LEU A 200 -20.90 -4.12 9.25
CA LEU A 200 -21.51 -5.13 8.39
C LEU A 200 -22.04 -6.36 9.14
N TRP A 201 -21.56 -6.60 10.37
CA TRP A 201 -21.94 -7.78 11.15
C TRP A 201 -23.43 -7.82 11.46
N GLY A 202 -23.95 -6.74 12.06
CA GLY A 202 -25.36 -6.63 12.45
C GLY A 202 -26.32 -6.85 11.26
N PRO A 203 -26.17 -6.08 10.16
CA PRO A 203 -26.95 -6.30 8.94
C PRO A 203 -26.83 -7.71 8.38
N SER A 204 -25.63 -8.31 8.38
CA SER A 204 -25.41 -9.68 7.89
C SER A 204 -26.20 -10.70 8.70
N VAL A 205 -26.11 -10.64 10.03
CA VAL A 205 -26.88 -11.50 10.93
C VAL A 205 -28.38 -11.26 10.75
N GLY A 206 -28.81 -10.00 10.66
CA GLY A 206 -30.21 -9.64 10.41
C GLY A 206 -30.77 -10.26 9.12
N ILE A 207 -30.05 -10.13 8.00
CA ILE A 207 -30.44 -10.73 6.71
C ILE A 207 -30.50 -12.26 6.81
N LEU A 208 -29.47 -12.88 7.40
CA LEU A 208 -29.43 -14.33 7.55
C LEU A 208 -30.57 -14.86 8.44
N THR A 209 -30.89 -14.17 9.54
CA THR A 209 -32.03 -14.55 10.40
C THR A 209 -33.39 -14.37 9.72
N ALA A 210 -33.51 -13.44 8.76
CA ALA A 210 -34.73 -13.24 7.99
C ALA A 210 -34.94 -14.32 6.92
N VAL A 211 -33.86 -14.86 6.35
CA VAL A 211 -33.91 -15.89 5.28
C VAL A 211 -33.87 -17.32 5.85
N GLY A 212 -33.21 -17.51 7.00
CA GLY A 212 -33.01 -18.83 7.61
C GLY A 212 -34.28 -19.39 8.27
N THR A 213 -34.39 -20.72 8.30
CA THR A 213 -35.49 -21.40 9.00
C THR A 213 -35.06 -21.70 10.43
N ARG A 214 -35.88 -21.29 11.41
CA ARG A 214 -35.59 -21.54 12.83
C ARG A 214 -35.76 -23.02 13.16
N SER A 215 -34.72 -23.66 13.68
CA SER A 215 -34.74 -25.06 14.11
C SER A 215 -33.75 -25.30 15.26
N GLY A 216 -34.19 -25.98 16.32
CA GLY A 216 -33.32 -26.39 17.42
C GLY A 216 -32.58 -25.24 18.14
N GLY A 217 -33.17 -24.05 18.18
CA GLY A 217 -32.57 -22.87 18.81
C GLY A 217 -31.60 -22.07 17.94
N ASP A 218 -31.40 -22.46 16.68
CA ASP A 218 -30.57 -21.74 15.71
C ASP A 218 -31.34 -21.55 14.38
N TRP A 219 -30.71 -20.91 13.40
CA TRP A 219 -31.21 -20.78 12.04
C TRP A 219 -30.45 -21.73 11.13
N VAL A 220 -31.18 -22.49 10.32
CA VAL A 220 -30.65 -23.47 9.38
C VAL A 220 -30.92 -23.01 7.96
N PHE A 221 -29.98 -23.30 7.07
CA PHE A 221 -30.01 -22.91 5.67
C PHE A 221 -29.86 -24.11 4.76
N GLU A 222 -30.48 -24.03 3.59
CA GLU A 222 -30.25 -24.98 2.51
C GLU A 222 -28.81 -24.87 1.98
N SER A 223 -28.30 -25.97 1.44
CA SER A 223 -26.94 -26.05 0.90
C SER A 223 -26.74 -25.20 -0.36
N THR A 224 -27.82 -24.80 -1.04
CA THR A 224 -27.77 -24.05 -2.28
C THR A 224 -28.47 -22.71 -2.20
N TRP A 225 -27.89 -21.78 -2.95
CA TRP A 225 -28.23 -20.38 -3.11
C TRP A 225 -28.11 -19.49 -1.87
N ALA A 226 -28.69 -19.84 -0.72
CA ALA A 226 -28.70 -18.93 0.42
C ALA A 226 -27.27 -18.57 0.92
N PRO A 227 -26.39 -19.53 1.25
CA PRO A 227 -25.00 -19.23 1.62
C PRO A 227 -24.21 -18.52 0.52
N GLN A 228 -24.39 -18.94 -0.73
CA GLN A 228 -23.59 -18.46 -1.86
C GLN A 228 -23.96 -17.03 -2.25
N VAL A 229 -25.26 -16.71 -2.34
CA VAL A 229 -25.75 -15.36 -2.61
C VAL A 229 -25.40 -14.43 -1.45
N PHE A 230 -25.55 -14.88 -0.20
CA PHE A 230 -25.12 -14.09 0.95
C PHE A 230 -23.64 -13.71 0.86
N LYS A 231 -22.78 -14.68 0.54
CA LYS A 231 -21.34 -14.47 0.38
C LYS A 231 -20.99 -13.56 -0.79
N LEU A 232 -21.70 -13.70 -1.91
CA LEU A 232 -21.55 -12.81 -3.06
C LEU A 232 -21.82 -11.36 -2.65
N VAL A 233 -22.95 -11.12 -1.99
CA VAL A 233 -23.37 -9.79 -1.57
C VAL A 233 -22.43 -9.23 -0.52
N LEU A 234 -22.10 -10.00 0.52
CA LEU A 234 -21.18 -9.56 1.57
C LEU A 234 -19.80 -9.20 0.99
N GLY A 235 -19.21 -10.08 0.19
CA GLY A 235 -17.90 -9.86 -0.42
C GLY A 235 -17.90 -8.65 -1.36
N GLY A 236 -18.96 -8.51 -2.16
CA GLY A 236 -19.14 -7.39 -3.07
C GLY A 236 -19.32 -6.06 -2.35
N VAL A 237 -20.26 -5.97 -1.41
CA VAL A 237 -20.51 -4.74 -0.62
C VAL A 237 -19.27 -4.33 0.17
N LEU A 238 -18.58 -5.30 0.80
CA LEU A 238 -17.36 -5.00 1.51
C LEU A 238 -16.28 -4.44 0.57
N ALA A 239 -16.09 -5.02 -0.62
CA ALA A 239 -15.15 -4.46 -1.59
C ALA A 239 -15.57 -3.06 -2.04
N LEU A 240 -16.83 -2.87 -2.45
CA LEU A 240 -17.36 -1.58 -2.89
C LEU A 240 -17.09 -0.45 -1.89
N LEU A 241 -17.16 -0.74 -0.59
CA LEU A 241 -16.87 0.22 0.47
C LEU A 241 -15.37 0.42 0.67
N MET A 242 -14.60 -0.66 0.67
CA MET A 242 -13.22 -0.63 1.16
C MET A 242 -12.18 -0.28 0.12
N THR A 243 -12.26 -0.83 -1.09
CA THR A 243 -11.24 -0.58 -2.12
C THR A 243 -11.16 0.91 -2.52
N PRO A 244 -12.26 1.65 -2.76
CA PRO A 244 -12.16 3.09 -3.03
C PRO A 244 -11.57 3.88 -1.86
N CYS A 245 -11.90 3.49 -0.62
CA CYS A 245 -11.35 4.14 0.57
C CYS A 245 -9.84 3.92 0.67
N PHE A 246 -9.35 2.72 0.37
CA PHE A 246 -7.93 2.40 0.35
C PHE A 246 -7.18 3.06 -0.80
N ALA A 247 -7.79 3.12 -2.00
CA ALA A 247 -7.25 3.85 -3.13
C ALA A 247 -7.07 5.33 -2.79
N VAL A 248 -8.10 5.98 -2.23
CA VAL A 248 -8.02 7.37 -1.76
C VAL A 248 -6.95 7.53 -0.68
N PHE A 249 -6.91 6.62 0.30
CA PHE A 249 -5.90 6.63 1.37
C PHE A 249 -4.48 6.67 0.79
N TRP A 250 -4.15 5.78 -0.14
CA TRP A 250 -2.81 5.68 -0.71
C TRP A 250 -2.50 6.86 -1.64
N LEU A 251 -3.44 7.26 -2.49
CA LEU A 251 -3.28 8.42 -3.38
C LEU A 251 -3.07 9.73 -2.59
N ALA A 252 -3.82 9.91 -1.50
CA ALA A 252 -3.74 11.09 -0.66
C ALA A 252 -2.42 11.14 0.11
N ARG A 253 -2.01 10.01 0.68
CA ARG A 253 -0.71 9.85 1.35
C ARG A 253 0.43 10.33 0.44
N GLU A 254 0.50 9.79 -0.77
CA GLU A 254 1.55 10.14 -1.72
C GLU A 254 1.46 11.60 -2.17
N GLY A 255 0.23 12.13 -2.30
CA GLY A 255 0.01 13.55 -2.57
C GLY A 255 0.62 14.45 -1.49
N TRP A 256 0.45 14.12 -0.21
CA TRP A 256 1.04 14.89 0.89
C TRP A 256 2.55 14.74 0.98
N LEU A 257 3.09 13.54 0.77
CA LEU A 257 4.54 13.31 0.82
C LEU A 257 5.26 14.12 -0.27
N VAL A 258 4.81 14.03 -1.52
CA VAL A 258 5.41 14.77 -2.64
C VAL A 258 5.29 16.29 -2.43
N THR A 259 4.13 16.75 -1.96
CA THR A 259 3.92 18.20 -1.73
C THR A 259 4.76 18.71 -0.55
N GLY A 260 4.94 17.92 0.51
CA GLY A 260 5.78 18.31 1.64
C GLY A 260 7.26 18.38 1.29
N VAL A 261 7.79 17.41 0.53
CA VAL A 261 9.16 17.45 0.01
C VAL A 261 9.40 18.70 -0.85
N ALA A 262 8.45 19.04 -1.72
CA ALA A 262 8.54 20.24 -2.55
C ALA A 262 8.54 21.55 -1.73
N ARG A 263 7.89 21.58 -0.56
CA ARG A 263 7.94 22.74 0.35
C ARG A 263 9.30 22.87 1.05
N GLY A 264 9.89 21.77 1.51
CA GLY A 264 11.19 21.75 2.18
C GLY A 264 12.34 22.17 1.28
N GLY A 265 12.39 21.62 0.06
CA GLY A 265 13.44 21.97 -0.90
C GLY A 265 13.38 23.41 -1.44
N GLY A 266 12.23 24.08 -1.31
CA GLY A 266 12.05 25.47 -1.72
C GLY A 266 12.61 26.50 -0.73
N GLU A 267 12.71 26.16 0.57
CA GLU A 267 13.21 27.07 1.60
C GLU A 267 14.75 27.11 1.70
N GLU A 268 15.45 26.04 1.32
CA GLU A 268 16.92 26.02 1.29
C GLU A 268 17.54 26.83 0.12
N GLY A 269 16.73 27.30 -0.83
CA GLY A 269 17.16 28.10 -1.98
C GLY A 269 16.92 29.61 -1.87
N LEU A 270 16.21 30.09 -0.85
CA LEU A 270 15.95 31.51 -0.62
C LEU A 270 16.88 32.03 0.47
N GLY A 271 18.05 32.52 0.03
CA GLY A 271 18.94 33.31 0.88
C GLY A 271 18.19 34.49 1.53
N PRO A 272 18.67 35.00 2.68
CA PRO A 272 17.97 36.01 3.49
C PRO A 272 17.72 37.37 2.80
N GLU A 273 18.13 37.57 1.55
CA GLU A 273 18.01 38.83 0.80
C GLU A 273 16.61 39.12 0.22
N LEU A 274 15.64 38.21 0.33
CA LEU A 274 14.29 38.40 -0.25
C LEU A 274 13.16 38.26 0.78
N ARG A 275 13.35 38.81 1.99
CA ARG A 275 12.21 39.14 2.86
C ARG A 275 11.81 40.60 2.60
N PRO A 276 10.60 40.89 2.10
CA PRO A 276 10.12 42.27 2.05
C PRO A 276 9.98 42.79 3.49
N GLU A 277 10.49 44.00 3.73
CA GLU A 277 10.31 44.75 4.97
C GLU A 277 8.83 45.06 5.28
#